data_AF-A0A6S7HJJ2-F1
#
_entry.id   AF-A0A6S7HJJ2-F1
#
_cell.length_a   1.000
_cell.length_b   1.000
_cell.length_c   1.000
_cell.angle_alpha   90.00
_cell.angle_beta   90.00
_cell.angle_gamma   90.00
#
_symmetry.space_group_name_H-M   'P 1'
#
loop_
_entity.id
_entity.type
_entity.pdbx_description
1 polymer ?
#
loop_
_entity_poly.entity_id
_entity_poly.type
_entity_poly.pdbx_seq_one_letter_code
_entity_poly.pdbx_strand_id
1 'polypeptide(L)'
;MRCQDVLEEPRLCREGHAFCKSCIETYLVEHHNRCCPNDRSPLLPVDLRRILNLQGYLENQEVRCPERNDENEDTCSWEGQLSAVRQHQQECFYVVVGCRYTGCGHRCQRQLIAAHETDCDYADAICHQCGQQGLRRMDVDGHISFSCAITNIDCPLSCHSSVE
;
A
#
# COMPACT_ATOMS: atom_id res chain seq x y z
N MET A 1 -19.93 -8.62 9.72
CA MET A 1 -19.18 -9.34 8.66
C MET A 1 -18.06 -10.12 9.33
N ARG A 2 -17.80 -11.40 8.99
CA ARG A 2 -16.64 -12.17 9.51
C ARG A 2 -15.50 -12.08 8.50
N CYS A 3 -14.26 -11.91 8.96
CA CYS A 3 -13.09 -11.76 8.07
C CYS A 3 -12.67 -13.04 7.33
N GLN A 4 -13.09 -14.23 7.78
CA GLN A 4 -12.67 -15.54 7.24
C GLN A 4 -11.14 -15.78 7.27
N ASP A 5 -10.41 -14.98 8.02
CA ASP A 5 -8.95 -15.01 8.13
C ASP A 5 -8.52 -15.48 9.54
N VAL A 6 -7.21 -15.54 9.79
CA VAL A 6 -6.62 -15.77 11.10
C VAL A 6 -7.11 -14.72 12.09
N LEU A 7 -7.38 -15.16 13.33
CA LEU A 7 -7.94 -14.29 14.36
C LEU A 7 -6.91 -13.24 14.83
N GLU A 8 -7.16 -11.97 14.52
CA GLU A 8 -6.37 -10.84 15.03
C GLU A 8 -6.92 -10.35 16.37
N GLU A 9 -6.06 -10.27 17.39
CA GLU A 9 -6.42 -9.94 18.77
C GLU A 9 -7.66 -10.72 19.27
N PRO A 10 -7.63 -12.06 19.33
CA PRO A 10 -8.82 -12.88 19.54
C PRO A 10 -9.62 -12.49 20.80
N ARG A 11 -10.95 -12.48 20.65
CA ARG A 11 -11.94 -12.21 21.69
C ARG A 11 -12.89 -13.39 21.85
N LEU A 12 -13.08 -13.86 23.08
CA LEU A 12 -14.02 -14.93 23.42
C LEU A 12 -15.33 -14.33 23.93
N CYS A 13 -16.46 -14.83 23.45
CA CYS A 13 -17.74 -14.61 24.09
C CYS A 13 -18.00 -15.62 25.23
N ARG A 14 -19.07 -15.43 25.99
CA ARG A 14 -19.45 -16.33 27.10
C ARG A 14 -19.73 -17.77 26.65
N GLU A 15 -20.31 -17.92 25.45
CA GLU A 15 -20.65 -19.21 24.86
C GLU A 15 -19.44 -19.93 24.23
N GLY A 16 -18.24 -19.33 24.27
CA GLY A 16 -17.01 -19.95 23.77
C GLY A 16 -16.70 -19.69 22.30
N HIS A 17 -17.42 -18.82 21.61
CA HIS A 17 -17.09 -18.41 20.25
C HIS A 17 -15.99 -17.34 20.24
N ALA A 18 -15.00 -17.53 19.36
CA ALA A 18 -13.87 -16.62 19.20
C ALA A 18 -13.99 -15.76 17.92
N PHE A 19 -13.58 -14.50 18.02
CA PHE A 19 -13.64 -13.51 16.95
C PHE A 19 -12.42 -12.61 16.94
N CYS A 20 -12.07 -12.02 15.80
CA CYS A 20 -11.14 -10.88 15.79
C CYS A 20 -11.76 -9.72 16.57
N LYS A 21 -10.94 -8.96 17.29
CA LYS A 21 -11.41 -7.79 18.05
C LYS A 21 -12.18 -6.81 17.17
N SER A 22 -11.56 -6.36 16.06
CA SER A 22 -12.17 -5.40 15.14
C SER A 22 -13.49 -5.93 14.57
N CYS A 23 -13.52 -7.19 14.14
CA CYS A 23 -14.73 -7.79 13.56
C CYS A 23 -15.91 -7.83 14.54
N ILE A 24 -15.69 -8.24 15.80
CA ILE A 24 -16.77 -8.33 16.78
C ILE A 24 -17.18 -6.97 17.32
N GLU A 25 -16.23 -6.05 17.49
CA GLU A 25 -16.51 -4.68 17.93
C GLU A 25 -17.35 -3.93 16.87
N THR A 26 -16.95 -3.98 15.59
CA THR A 26 -17.76 -3.45 14.47
C THR A 26 -19.14 -4.11 14.44
N TYR A 27 -19.21 -5.44 14.61
CA TYR A 27 -20.50 -6.15 14.58
C TYR A 27 -21.47 -5.71 15.69
N LEU A 28 -20.98 -5.52 16.92
CA LEU A 28 -21.82 -5.17 18.06
C LEU A 28 -22.12 -3.66 18.12
N VAL A 29 -21.14 -2.82 17.81
CA VAL A 29 -21.22 -1.37 17.97
C VAL A 29 -21.85 -0.71 16.74
N GLU A 30 -21.26 -0.89 15.55
CA GLU A 30 -21.68 -0.17 14.34
C GLU A 30 -23.04 -0.63 13.82
N HIS A 31 -23.38 -1.90 14.02
CA HIS A 31 -24.66 -2.47 13.60
C HIS A 31 -25.68 -2.58 14.73
N HIS A 32 -25.36 -2.04 15.92
CA HIS A 32 -26.21 -2.10 17.12
C HIS A 32 -26.73 -3.51 17.47
N ASN A 33 -25.97 -4.55 17.10
CA ASN A 33 -26.33 -5.93 17.41
C ASN A 33 -26.04 -6.22 18.89
N ARG A 34 -26.91 -7.01 19.50
CA ARG A 34 -26.80 -7.43 20.91
C ARG A 34 -26.75 -8.94 21.05
N CYS A 35 -26.22 -9.60 20.03
CA CYS A 35 -26.15 -11.05 19.96
C CYS A 35 -24.83 -11.53 19.37
N CYS A 36 -24.53 -12.80 19.54
CA CYS A 36 -23.36 -13.45 18.97
C CYS A 36 -23.60 -13.77 17.47
N PRO A 37 -22.64 -13.48 16.57
CA PRO A 37 -22.77 -13.80 15.15
C PRO A 37 -22.93 -15.29 14.83
N ASN A 38 -22.56 -16.20 15.74
CA ASN A 38 -22.54 -17.64 15.49
C ASN A 38 -23.85 -18.33 15.86
N ASP A 39 -24.36 -18.05 17.05
CA ASP A 39 -25.50 -18.75 17.65
C ASP A 39 -26.65 -17.82 18.04
N ARG A 40 -26.49 -16.50 17.84
CA ARG A 40 -27.44 -15.45 18.22
C ARG A 40 -27.73 -15.36 19.72
N SER A 41 -26.88 -15.96 20.57
CA SER A 41 -26.94 -15.78 22.03
C SER A 41 -26.76 -14.31 22.43
N PRO A 42 -27.36 -13.81 23.52
CA PRO A 42 -27.17 -12.44 23.97
C PRO A 42 -25.70 -12.11 24.22
N LEU A 43 -25.21 -11.04 23.60
CA LEU A 43 -23.81 -10.66 23.67
C LEU A 43 -23.66 -9.13 23.66
N LEU A 44 -22.94 -8.60 24.64
CA LEU A 44 -22.54 -7.19 24.70
C LEU A 44 -21.01 -7.07 24.65
N PRO A 45 -20.45 -5.89 24.28
CA PRO A 45 -19.01 -5.70 24.21
C PRO A 45 -18.27 -6.01 25.54
N VAL A 46 -18.90 -5.73 26.68
CA VAL A 46 -18.37 -6.02 28.02
C VAL A 46 -18.21 -7.52 28.31
N ASP A 47 -18.90 -8.37 27.55
CA ASP A 47 -18.87 -9.82 27.72
C ASP A 47 -17.69 -10.47 27.00
N LEU A 48 -16.97 -9.71 26.18
CA LEU A 48 -15.83 -10.18 25.41
C LEU A 48 -14.56 -10.19 26.26
N ARG A 49 -13.87 -11.33 26.29
CA ARG A 49 -12.59 -11.48 26.98
C ARG A 49 -11.46 -11.72 26.00
N ARG A 50 -10.26 -11.22 26.31
CA ARG A 50 -9.05 -11.56 25.54
C ARG A 50 -8.65 -13.01 25.81
N ILE A 51 -8.10 -13.68 24.81
CA ILE A 51 -7.63 -15.07 24.92
C ILE A 51 -6.12 -15.10 24.65
N LEU A 52 -5.31 -14.84 25.67
CA LEU A 52 -3.86 -14.69 25.51
C LEU A 52 -3.16 -15.98 25.06
N ASN A 53 -3.63 -17.15 25.52
CA ASN A 53 -3.09 -18.44 25.10
C ASN A 53 -3.40 -18.76 23.63
N LEU A 54 -4.62 -18.44 23.16
CA LEU A 54 -4.96 -18.59 21.74
C LEU A 54 -4.15 -17.59 20.90
N GLN A 55 -4.02 -16.34 21.37
CA GLN A 55 -3.20 -15.35 20.69
C GLN A 55 -1.75 -15.83 20.56
N GLY A 56 -1.11 -16.25 21.65
CA GLY A 56 0.25 -16.78 21.61
C GLY A 56 0.39 -18.05 20.78
N TYR A 57 -0.62 -18.93 20.78
CA TYR A 57 -0.64 -20.10 19.90
C TYR A 57 -0.65 -19.71 18.43
N LEU A 58 -1.52 -18.76 18.05
CA LEU A 58 -1.62 -18.27 16.67
C LEU A 58 -0.32 -17.57 16.23
N GLU A 59 0.21 -16.69 17.07
CA GLU A 59 1.44 -15.94 16.82
C GLU A 59 2.67 -16.84 16.58
N ASN A 60 2.70 -18.02 17.19
CA ASN A 60 3.77 -19.01 17.06
C ASN A 60 3.57 -20.01 15.90
N GLN A 61 2.47 -19.93 15.15
CA GLN A 61 2.28 -20.82 14.00
C GLN A 61 3.29 -20.49 12.90
N GLU A 62 3.91 -21.53 12.33
CA GLU A 62 4.71 -21.39 11.11
C GLU A 62 3.78 -21.15 9.92
N VAL A 63 4.07 -20.08 9.19
CA VAL A 63 3.32 -19.65 8.02
C VAL A 63 4.29 -19.25 6.92
N ARG A 64 3.75 -19.13 5.70
CA ARG A 64 4.50 -18.71 4.51
C ARG A 64 4.07 -17.30 4.12
N CYS A 65 4.93 -16.59 3.39
CA CYS A 65 4.60 -15.27 2.87
C CYS A 65 3.29 -15.30 2.05
N PRO A 66 2.36 -14.34 2.22
CA PRO A 66 1.16 -14.24 1.40
C PRO A 66 1.43 -14.02 -0.09
N GLU A 67 2.60 -13.46 -0.43
CA GLU A 67 3.04 -13.25 -1.82
C GLU A 67 3.64 -14.52 -2.44
N ARG A 68 3.69 -15.63 -1.70
CA ARG A 68 4.17 -16.93 -2.19
C ARG A 68 3.16 -17.52 -3.18
N ASN A 69 3.64 -17.95 -4.34
CA ASN A 69 2.88 -18.60 -5.39
C ASN A 69 3.59 -19.89 -5.80
N ASP A 70 2.99 -21.04 -5.48
CA ASP A 70 3.57 -22.36 -5.80
C ASP A 70 3.68 -22.65 -7.30
N GLU A 71 2.99 -21.89 -8.16
CA GLU A 71 3.03 -22.05 -9.61
C GLU A 71 4.08 -21.17 -10.29
N ASN A 72 4.71 -20.24 -9.55
CA ASN A 72 5.71 -19.31 -10.08
C ASN A 72 7.04 -19.47 -9.34
N GLU A 73 8.11 -19.78 -10.08
CA GLU A 73 9.46 -19.87 -9.52
C GLU A 73 9.97 -18.51 -8.99
N ASP A 74 9.47 -17.39 -9.55
CA ASP A 74 9.77 -16.04 -9.07
C ASP A 74 8.75 -15.59 -8.01
N THR A 75 8.88 -16.16 -6.82
CA THR A 75 7.99 -15.89 -5.69
C THR A 75 8.73 -15.78 -4.36
N CYS A 76 8.06 -15.22 -3.35
CA CYS A 76 8.62 -15.11 -2.01
C CYS A 76 8.72 -16.50 -1.36
N SER A 77 9.93 -16.90 -0.99
CA SER A 77 10.22 -18.15 -0.28
C SER A 77 10.25 -18.02 1.25
N TRP A 78 9.90 -16.85 1.79
CA TRP A 78 9.95 -16.63 3.23
C TRP A 78 8.93 -17.50 3.97
N GLU A 79 9.41 -18.15 5.03
CA GLU A 79 8.62 -18.92 5.99
C GLU A 79 9.06 -18.52 7.41
N GLY A 80 8.12 -18.45 8.33
CA GLY A 80 8.40 -18.04 9.71
C GLY A 80 7.15 -17.98 10.55
N GLN A 81 7.29 -17.49 11.79
CA GLN A 81 6.14 -17.36 12.70
C GLN A 81 5.16 -16.30 12.20
N LEU A 82 3.86 -16.51 12.43
CA LEU A 82 2.81 -15.54 12.11
C LEU A 82 3.11 -14.14 12.68
N SER A 83 3.68 -14.10 13.89
CA SER A 83 4.13 -12.86 14.55
C SER A 83 5.13 -12.04 13.72
N ALA A 84 5.95 -12.70 12.88
CA ALA A 84 6.99 -12.07 12.06
C ALA A 84 6.51 -11.66 10.65
N VAL A 85 5.30 -12.09 10.23
CA VAL A 85 4.78 -11.81 8.88
C VAL A 85 4.70 -10.32 8.59
N ARG A 86 4.19 -9.52 9.53
CA ARG A 86 4.03 -8.06 9.32
C ARG A 86 5.38 -7.38 9.11
N GLN A 87 6.41 -7.80 9.84
CA GLN A 87 7.75 -7.27 9.66
C GLN A 87 8.30 -7.67 8.29
N HIS A 88 8.19 -8.96 7.94
CA HIS A 88 8.60 -9.46 6.64
C HIS A 88 7.94 -8.70 5.48
N GLN A 89 6.64 -8.44 5.53
CA GLN A 89 5.92 -7.72 4.46
C GLN A 89 6.46 -6.30 4.21
N GLN A 90 7.04 -5.63 5.20
CA GLN A 90 7.65 -4.31 5.02
C GLN A 90 8.91 -4.36 4.14
N GLU A 91 9.62 -5.48 4.18
CA GLU A 91 10.90 -5.70 3.49
C GLU A 91 10.78 -6.64 2.29
N CYS A 92 9.64 -7.32 2.14
CA CYS A 92 9.42 -8.30 1.09
C CYS A 92 9.50 -7.67 -0.31
N PHE A 93 10.37 -8.25 -1.15
CA PHE A 93 10.59 -7.82 -2.53
C PHE A 93 9.42 -8.11 -3.47
N TYR A 94 8.61 -9.10 -3.13
CA TYR A 94 7.49 -9.56 -3.94
C TYR A 94 6.19 -8.81 -3.67
N VAL A 95 6.11 -8.05 -2.57
CA VAL A 95 4.94 -7.22 -2.26
C VAL A 95 4.74 -6.18 -3.36
N VAL A 96 3.50 -6.05 -3.82
CA VAL A 96 3.10 -5.03 -4.79
C VAL A 96 3.06 -3.66 -4.12
N VAL A 97 3.91 -2.76 -4.58
CA VAL A 97 4.01 -1.37 -4.11
C VAL A 97 3.58 -0.41 -5.23
N GLY A 98 3.10 0.78 -4.84
CA GLY A 98 2.79 1.86 -5.78
C GLY A 98 4.00 2.74 -6.05
N CYS A 99 4.06 3.30 -7.25
CA CYS A 99 5.02 4.34 -7.60
C CYS A 99 4.86 5.56 -6.67
N ARG A 100 5.99 6.09 -6.18
CA ARG A 100 6.02 7.24 -5.26
C ARG A 100 5.62 8.55 -5.93
N TYR A 101 5.72 8.64 -7.26
CA TYR A 101 5.45 9.88 -7.99
C TYR A 101 3.95 10.12 -8.14
N THR A 102 3.50 11.28 -7.66
CA THR A 102 2.09 11.69 -7.67
C THR A 102 1.53 11.69 -9.09
N GLY A 103 0.45 10.96 -9.30
CA GLY A 103 -0.26 10.89 -10.59
C GLY A 103 0.12 9.70 -11.49
N CYS A 104 1.21 8.98 -11.20
CA CYS A 104 1.60 7.82 -12.01
C CYS A 104 0.61 6.65 -11.88
N GLY A 105 0.21 6.32 -10.65
CA GLY A 105 -0.71 5.21 -10.37
C GLY A 105 -0.16 3.81 -10.68
N HIS A 106 1.05 3.68 -11.20
CA HIS A 106 1.68 2.39 -11.50
C HIS A 106 1.94 1.58 -10.23
N ARG A 107 1.75 0.26 -10.31
CA ARG A 107 1.94 -0.69 -9.21
C ARG A 107 2.65 -1.93 -9.73
N CYS A 108 3.73 -2.34 -9.06
CA CYS A 108 4.49 -3.53 -9.40
C CYS A 108 5.17 -4.09 -8.15
N GLN A 109 5.82 -5.25 -8.26
CA GLN A 109 6.58 -5.82 -7.15
C GLN A 109 7.68 -4.85 -6.71
N ARG A 110 7.97 -4.78 -5.41
CA ARG A 110 8.99 -3.89 -4.83
C ARG A 110 10.34 -4.01 -5.51
N GLN A 111 10.76 -5.20 -5.92
CA GLN A 111 12.02 -5.37 -6.67
C GLN A 111 12.04 -4.67 -8.04
N LEU A 112 10.88 -4.46 -8.67
CA LEU A 112 10.74 -3.84 -9.98
C LEU A 112 10.50 -2.33 -9.92
N ILE A 113 10.19 -1.78 -8.74
CA ILE A 113 9.79 -0.37 -8.62
C ILE A 113 10.93 0.57 -9.00
N ALA A 114 12.18 0.24 -8.66
CA ALA A 114 13.34 1.06 -8.99
C ALA A 114 13.54 1.15 -10.51
N ALA A 115 13.34 0.05 -11.24
CA ALA A 115 13.40 0.02 -12.70
C ALA A 115 12.24 0.82 -13.33
N HIS A 116 11.06 0.81 -12.73
CA HIS A 116 9.99 1.70 -13.17
C HIS A 116 10.34 3.18 -12.92
N GLU A 117 10.91 3.52 -11.76
CA GLU A 117 11.22 4.90 -11.38
C GLU A 117 12.26 5.56 -12.29
N THR A 118 13.16 4.79 -12.93
CA THR A 118 14.10 5.34 -13.92
C THR A 118 13.37 5.86 -15.15
N ASP A 119 12.28 5.21 -15.56
CA ASP A 119 11.54 5.50 -16.81
C ASP A 119 10.17 6.14 -16.56
N CYS A 120 9.84 6.48 -15.31
CA CYS A 120 8.56 7.07 -14.95
C CYS A 120 8.37 8.50 -15.51
N ASP A 121 7.29 8.67 -16.28
CA ASP A 121 6.86 9.98 -16.85
C ASP A 121 6.53 11.04 -15.80
N TYR A 122 6.15 10.61 -14.60
CA TYR A 122 5.82 11.47 -13.47
C TYR A 122 7.02 11.74 -12.57
N ALA A 123 8.19 11.17 -12.88
CA ALA A 123 9.41 11.42 -12.13
C ALA A 123 9.77 12.90 -12.16
N ASP A 124 10.31 13.38 -11.04
CA ASP A 124 10.84 14.74 -10.94
C ASP A 124 11.96 14.93 -11.97
N ALA A 125 11.85 16.01 -12.73
CA ALA A 125 12.79 16.41 -13.75
C ALA A 125 13.19 17.88 -13.58
N ILE A 126 14.37 18.20 -14.10
CA ILE A 126 14.90 19.56 -14.15
C ILE A 126 14.99 19.96 -15.61
N CYS A 127 14.54 21.18 -15.92
CA CYS A 127 14.75 21.74 -17.24
C CYS A 127 16.25 21.97 -17.48
N HIS A 128 16.81 21.30 -18.48
CA HIS A 128 18.24 21.42 -18.80
C HIS A 128 18.61 22.76 -19.46
N GLN A 129 17.63 23.54 -19.92
CA GLN A 129 17.83 24.88 -20.45
C GLN A 129 17.90 25.89 -19.31
N CYS A 130 16.82 26.05 -18.54
CA CYS A 130 16.69 27.12 -17.54
C CYS A 130 16.94 26.69 -16.08
N GLY A 131 17.13 25.40 -15.81
CA GLY A 131 17.33 24.88 -14.45
C GLY A 131 16.06 24.80 -13.59
N GLN A 132 14.86 25.02 -14.15
CA GLN A 132 13.61 24.93 -13.41
C GLN A 132 13.39 23.51 -12.85
N GLN A 133 13.07 23.43 -11.56
CA GLN A 133 12.78 22.20 -10.82
C GLN A 133 11.26 22.01 -10.64
N GLY A 134 10.86 20.84 -10.14
CA GLY A 134 9.45 20.51 -9.88
C GLY A 134 8.63 20.24 -11.14
N LEU A 135 9.29 20.00 -12.28
CA LEU A 135 8.65 19.53 -13.50
C LEU A 135 8.51 18.02 -13.43
N ARG A 136 7.42 17.47 -13.94
CA ARG A 136 7.37 16.05 -14.28
C ARG A 136 8.11 15.84 -15.58
N ARG A 137 8.75 14.69 -15.75
CA ARG A 137 9.46 14.34 -16.98
C ARG A 137 8.59 14.55 -18.24
N MET A 138 7.33 14.14 -18.21
CA MET A 138 6.40 14.34 -19.33
C MET A 138 6.12 15.82 -19.68
N ASP A 139 6.30 16.73 -18.73
CA ASP A 139 6.01 18.16 -18.92
C ASP A 139 7.24 18.93 -19.43
N VAL A 140 8.44 18.32 -19.44
CA VAL A 140 9.69 19.03 -19.78
C VAL A 140 9.68 19.56 -21.21
N ASP A 141 9.22 18.75 -22.17
CA ASP A 141 9.20 19.16 -23.58
C ASP A 141 8.19 20.28 -23.83
N GLY A 142 7.01 20.18 -23.21
CA GLY A 142 6.01 21.25 -23.21
C GLY A 142 6.53 22.53 -22.54
N HIS A 143 7.28 22.38 -21.45
CA HIS A 143 7.93 23.49 -20.77
C HIS A 143 8.92 24.21 -21.70
N ILE A 144 9.86 23.48 -22.31
CA ILE A 144 10.89 24.04 -23.19
C ILE A 144 10.26 24.77 -24.39
N SER A 145 9.17 24.23 -24.93
CA SER A 145 8.53 24.76 -26.13
C SER A 145 7.73 26.04 -25.87
N PHE A 146 7.08 26.16 -24.71
CA PHE A 146 6.07 27.21 -24.50
C PHE A 146 6.32 28.13 -23.30
N SER A 147 7.07 27.69 -22.29
CA SER A 147 7.14 28.39 -20.98
C SER A 147 8.55 28.55 -20.40
N CYS A 148 9.57 28.01 -21.05
CA CYS A 148 10.95 28.15 -20.61
C CYS A 148 11.46 29.57 -20.89
N ALA A 149 11.87 30.28 -19.84
CA ALA A 149 12.32 31.67 -19.90
C ALA A 149 13.58 31.90 -20.77
N ILE A 150 14.34 30.84 -21.08
CA ILE A 150 15.55 30.93 -21.92
C ILE A 150 15.24 30.74 -23.40
N THR A 151 14.33 29.82 -23.74
CA THR A 151 13.92 29.61 -25.14
C THR A 151 12.83 30.58 -25.56
N ASN A 152 11.96 30.98 -24.64
CA ASN A 152 10.90 31.95 -24.87
C ASN A 152 11.33 33.36 -24.45
N ILE A 153 12.42 33.85 -25.06
CA ILE A 153 12.74 35.28 -25.03
C ILE A 153 11.90 35.93 -26.13
N ASP A 154 10.65 36.27 -25.79
CA ASP A 154 9.83 37.12 -26.64
C ASP A 154 10.52 38.50 -26.68
N CYS A 155 11.17 38.81 -27.80
CA CYS A 155 11.79 40.10 -28.01
C CYS A 155 10.66 41.14 -28.17
N PRO A 156 10.50 42.11 -27.25
CA PRO A 156 9.44 43.12 -27.33
C PRO A 156 9.57 44.07 -28.54
N LEU A 157 10.59 43.88 -29.38
CA LEU A 157 10.89 44.68 -30.57
C LEU A 157 10.69 43.91 -31.89
N SER A 158 10.18 42.67 -31.88
CA SER A 158 9.84 41.88 -33.09
C SER A 158 10.92 41.86 -34.20
N CYS A 159 12.19 41.69 -33.85
CA CYS A 159 13.26 41.62 -34.85
C CYS A 159 13.48 40.19 -35.38
N HIS A 160 12.80 39.84 -36.48
CA HIS A 160 13.27 38.78 -37.37
C HIS A 160 14.47 39.29 -38.17
N SER A 161 15.69 39.15 -37.65
CA SER A 161 16.89 39.36 -38.47
C SER A 161 17.22 38.08 -39.21
N SER A 162 16.89 38.02 -40.51
CA SER A 162 17.54 37.14 -41.47
C SER A 162 19.05 37.41 -41.40
N VAL A 163 19.82 36.39 -41.09
CA VAL A 163 21.28 36.42 -41.26
C VAL A 163 21.56 35.73 -42.59
N GLU A 164 22.11 36.51 -43.53
CA GLU A 164 22.63 36.08 -44.83
C GLU A 164 23.78 35.07 -44.71
#